data_AF-A0A7H8J2L4-F1
#
_entry.id   AF-A0A7H8J2L4-F1
#
_cell.length_a   1.000
_cell.length_b   1.000
_cell.length_c   1.000
_cell.angle_alpha   90.00
_cell.angle_beta   90.00
_cell.angle_gamma   90.00
#
_symmetry.space_group_name_H-M   'P 1'
#
loop_
_entity.id
_entity.type
_entity.pdbx_description
1 polymer ?
#
loop_
_entity_poly.entity_id
_entity_poly.type
_entity_poly.pdbx_seq_one_letter_code
_entity_poly.pdbx_strand_id
1 'polypeptide(L)'
;MTLGNRLSVATSSAFLIAAVITSPAAFADGTASADTSRSAFRAQAVAAGLTATEATALQNGVDAVLARDGGRQTAANEIRYADGRLLLPLPGEKYARELGKSGDASAAAHTCTYKALCGYSGSGYTGAEREWFSCAFHKKPSGWTSGGSWYNNQTRGRVGNWYDANKRWLGSTPPAPYGTKYGQWRGVGYVKPC
;
A
#
# COMPACT_ATOMS: atom_id res chain seq x y z
N MET A 1 -80.61 8.48 -9.26
CA MET A 1 -80.30 9.09 -7.95
C MET A 1 -78.77 9.11 -7.85
N THR A 2 -78.03 10.21 -7.86
CA THR A 2 -78.30 11.62 -7.48
C THR A 2 -77.30 12.52 -8.23
N LEU A 3 -77.74 13.76 -8.51
CA LEU A 3 -77.07 14.85 -9.23
C LEU A 3 -75.80 15.42 -8.55
N GLY A 4 -74.97 16.11 -9.35
CA GLY A 4 -74.21 17.30 -8.96
C GLY A 4 -72.73 17.24 -9.38
N ASN A 5 -72.07 18.26 -9.93
CA ASN A 5 -72.44 19.61 -10.33
C ASN A 5 -71.36 20.10 -11.32
N ARG A 6 -71.73 20.93 -12.30
CA ARG A 6 -70.80 21.56 -13.26
C ARG A 6 -69.99 22.67 -12.58
N LEU A 7 -68.77 22.97 -13.05
CA LEU A 7 -68.33 24.35 -13.26
C LEU A 7 -67.14 24.45 -14.24
N SER A 8 -67.16 25.52 -15.02
CA SER A 8 -66.39 25.80 -16.24
C SER A 8 -65.13 26.66 -16.00
N VAL A 9 -64.13 26.46 -16.87
CA VAL A 9 -63.28 27.43 -17.63
C VAL A 9 -62.80 28.74 -16.98
N ALA A 10 -61.47 29.00 -17.05
CA ALA A 10 -60.82 30.28 -17.46
C ALA A 10 -59.29 30.19 -17.26
N THR A 11 -58.46 30.04 -18.32
CA THR A 11 -57.67 31.09 -19.01
C THR A 11 -56.68 31.91 -18.15
N SER A 12 -55.37 31.73 -18.40
CA SER A 12 -54.44 32.77 -18.92
C SER A 12 -52.99 32.68 -18.39
N SER A 13 -52.11 32.33 -19.34
CA SER A 13 -50.75 32.79 -19.66
C SER A 13 -49.91 33.61 -18.65
N ALA A 14 -48.70 33.10 -18.36
CA ALA A 14 -47.42 33.84 -18.42
C ALA A 14 -46.24 32.86 -18.23
N PHE A 15 -45.58 32.44 -19.31
CA PHE A 15 -44.31 31.72 -19.23
C PHE A 15 -43.16 32.73 -19.16
N LEU A 16 -42.54 32.84 -17.99
CA LEU A 16 -41.28 33.54 -17.77
C LEU A 16 -40.13 32.79 -18.44
N ILE A 17 -39.36 33.51 -19.25
CA ILE A 17 -38.11 33.03 -19.86
C ILE A 17 -37.05 32.93 -18.75
N ALA A 18 -36.68 31.72 -18.36
CA ALA A 18 -35.56 31.49 -17.45
C ALA A 18 -34.25 31.42 -18.24
N ALA A 19 -33.36 32.37 -17.98
CA ALA A 19 -32.00 32.39 -18.52
C ALA A 19 -31.19 31.20 -17.97
N VAL A 20 -30.67 30.36 -18.85
CA VAL A 20 -29.74 29.27 -18.51
C VAL A 20 -28.36 29.88 -18.30
N ILE A 21 -27.96 30.04 -17.03
CA ILE A 21 -26.58 30.34 -16.64
C ILE A 21 -25.84 29.00 -16.60
N THR A 22 -25.05 28.70 -17.63
CA THR A 22 -24.10 27.59 -17.60
C THR A 22 -22.91 27.98 -16.73
N SER A 23 -22.89 27.52 -15.48
CA SER A 23 -21.71 27.57 -14.62
C SER A 23 -20.84 26.33 -14.86
N PRO A 24 -19.55 26.46 -15.21
CA PRO A 24 -18.62 25.34 -15.15
C PRO A 24 -18.23 25.13 -13.68
N ALA A 25 -18.83 24.14 -13.02
CA ALA A 25 -18.39 23.71 -11.69
C ALA A 25 -17.06 22.95 -11.82
N ALA A 26 -16.10 23.41 -11.01
CA ALA A 26 -14.74 22.93 -10.91
C ALA A 26 -14.62 21.45 -10.49
N PHE A 27 -13.72 20.71 -11.13
CA PHE A 27 -13.14 19.48 -10.58
C PHE A 27 -11.82 19.86 -9.88
N ALA A 28 -11.87 20.23 -8.59
CA ALA A 28 -10.68 20.60 -7.82
C ALA A 28 -10.54 19.91 -6.45
N ASP A 29 -11.42 18.95 -6.11
CA ASP A 29 -11.45 18.37 -4.74
C ASP A 29 -10.51 17.18 -4.48
N GLY A 30 -9.69 16.78 -5.45
CA GLY A 30 -8.80 15.62 -5.31
C GLY A 30 -7.44 15.91 -4.65
N THR A 31 -6.91 17.13 -4.79
CA THR A 31 -5.51 17.44 -4.45
C THR A 31 -5.34 17.84 -2.98
N ALA A 32 -6.28 18.60 -2.42
CA ALA A 32 -6.18 19.12 -1.04
C ALA A 32 -6.12 18.01 0.03
N SER A 33 -6.87 16.91 -0.18
CA SER A 33 -6.87 15.77 0.76
C SER A 33 -5.56 14.98 0.71
N ALA A 34 -5.00 14.78 -0.49
CA ALA A 34 -3.74 14.06 -0.66
C ALA A 34 -2.55 14.85 -0.07
N ASP A 35 -2.51 16.17 -0.29
CA ASP A 35 -1.44 17.02 0.26
C ASP A 35 -1.51 17.14 1.78
N THR A 36 -2.73 17.17 2.36
CA THR A 36 -2.92 17.13 3.81
C THR A 36 -2.39 15.83 4.41
N SER A 37 -2.73 14.67 3.83
CA SER A 37 -2.20 13.37 4.26
C SER A 37 -0.67 13.30 4.12
N ARG A 38 -0.12 13.78 3.00
CA ARG A 38 1.33 13.85 2.79
C ARG A 38 2.03 14.71 3.85
N SER A 39 1.43 15.85 4.21
CA SER A 39 1.94 16.72 5.28
C SER A 39 1.96 16.00 6.63
N ALA A 40 0.88 15.29 6.99
CA ALA A 40 0.79 14.55 8.24
C ALA A 40 1.85 13.44 8.36
N PHE A 41 2.09 12.67 7.29
CA PHE A 41 3.11 11.62 7.29
C PHE A 41 4.54 12.19 7.38
N ARG A 42 4.84 13.31 6.72
CA ARG A 42 6.12 14.00 6.90
C ARG A 42 6.31 14.48 8.34
N ALA A 43 5.26 15.03 8.96
CA ALA A 43 5.31 15.43 10.37
C ALA A 43 5.55 14.22 11.30
N GLN A 44 4.94 13.07 11.02
CA GLN A 44 5.19 11.83 11.74
C GLN A 44 6.66 11.38 11.62
N ALA A 45 7.25 11.47 10.42
CA ALA A 45 8.68 11.15 10.22
C ALA A 45 9.60 12.10 11.01
N VAL A 46 9.32 13.41 11.00
CA VAL A 46 10.10 14.39 11.77
C VAL A 46 9.96 14.14 13.27
N ALA A 47 8.76 13.85 13.77
CA ALA A 47 8.53 13.49 15.17
C ALA A 47 9.27 12.20 15.58
N ALA A 48 9.59 11.34 14.62
CA ALA A 48 10.40 10.15 14.83
C ALA A 48 11.93 10.39 14.71
N GLY A 49 12.35 11.65 14.57
CA GLY A 49 13.76 12.05 14.60
C GLY A 49 14.39 12.29 13.23
N LEU A 50 13.64 12.21 12.12
CA LEU A 50 14.17 12.54 10.79
C LEU A 50 14.23 14.07 10.61
N THR A 51 15.21 14.53 9.84
CA THR A 51 15.24 15.91 9.34
C THR A 51 14.10 16.14 8.33
N ALA A 52 13.75 17.40 8.07
CA ALA A 52 12.74 17.74 7.06
C ALA A 52 13.10 17.23 5.65
N THR A 53 14.40 17.22 5.31
CA THR A 53 14.91 16.69 4.06
C THR A 53 14.75 15.17 3.98
N GLU A 54 15.11 14.44 5.05
CA GLU A 54 14.93 12.99 5.13
C GLU A 54 13.46 12.59 5.09
N ALA A 55 12.59 13.31 5.80
CA ALA A 55 11.15 13.09 5.76
C ALA A 55 10.57 13.31 4.35
N THR A 56 11.07 14.31 3.62
CA THR A 56 10.67 14.55 2.22
C THR A 56 11.16 13.44 1.31
N ALA A 57 12.42 13.00 1.46
CA ALA A 57 12.97 11.90 0.68
C ALA A 57 12.22 10.58 0.93
N LEU A 58 11.90 10.29 2.20
CA LEU A 58 11.08 9.12 2.58
C LEU A 58 9.70 9.17 1.92
N GLN A 59 9.02 10.32 1.99
CA GLN A 59 7.71 10.48 1.38
C GLN A 59 7.75 10.31 -0.14
N ASN A 60 8.77 10.84 -0.82
CA ASN A 60 8.95 10.62 -2.26
C ASN A 60 9.14 9.12 -2.58
N GLY A 61 9.85 8.39 -1.72
CA GLY A 61 10.00 6.94 -1.83
C GLY A 61 8.67 6.19 -1.70
N VAL A 62 7.84 6.57 -0.72
CA VAL A 62 6.49 6.03 -0.55
C VAL A 62 5.62 6.34 -1.76
N ASP A 63 5.59 7.60 -2.20
CA ASP A 63 4.80 8.04 -3.35
C ASP A 63 5.19 7.28 -4.63
N ALA A 64 6.47 7.03 -4.84
CA ALA A 64 6.96 6.23 -5.97
C ALA A 64 6.51 4.75 -5.90
N VAL A 65 6.41 4.18 -4.70
CA VAL A 65 5.86 2.82 -4.53
C VAL A 65 4.35 2.83 -4.76
N LEU A 66 3.61 3.79 -4.21
CA LEU A 66 2.16 3.91 -4.40
C LEU A 66 1.80 4.09 -5.87
N ALA A 67 2.52 4.95 -6.60
CA ALA A 67 2.30 5.17 -8.03
C ALA A 67 2.52 3.92 -8.87
N ARG A 68 3.44 3.03 -8.45
CA ARG A 68 3.87 1.86 -9.22
C ARG A 68 3.11 0.59 -8.84
N ASP A 69 2.87 0.38 -7.54
CA ASP A 69 2.37 -0.87 -6.96
C ASP A 69 1.01 -0.70 -6.27
N GLY A 70 0.53 0.53 -6.10
CA GLY A 70 -0.70 0.86 -5.39
C GLY A 70 -0.59 0.67 -3.87
N GLY A 71 -1.73 0.39 -3.23
CA GLY A 71 -1.84 0.28 -1.78
C GLY A 71 -2.29 1.58 -1.11
N ARG A 72 -2.21 1.62 0.22
CA ARG A 72 -2.59 2.79 1.02
C ARG A 72 -1.52 3.09 2.06
N GLN A 73 -0.97 4.30 2.04
CA GLN A 73 -0.06 4.74 3.10
C GLN A 73 -0.81 4.83 4.43
N THR A 74 -0.26 4.24 5.48
CA THR A 74 -0.84 4.21 6.84
C THR A 74 0.12 4.71 7.91
N ALA A 75 1.41 4.80 7.59
CA ALA A 75 2.42 5.50 8.37
C ALA A 75 3.46 6.11 7.43
N ALA A 76 4.34 6.96 7.95
CA ALA A 76 5.31 7.67 7.12
C ALA A 76 6.21 6.77 6.27
N ASN A 77 6.46 5.53 6.71
CA ASN A 77 7.20 4.52 5.94
C ASN A 77 6.41 3.22 5.68
N GLU A 78 5.09 3.20 5.87
CA GLU A 78 4.26 1.99 5.72
C GLU A 78 3.19 2.14 4.65
N ILE A 79 3.10 1.15 3.77
CA ILE A 79 2.04 0.98 2.77
C ILE A 79 1.30 -0.32 3.04
N ARG A 80 -0.01 -0.23 3.29
CA ARG A 80 -0.89 -1.38 3.47
C ARG A 80 -1.47 -1.86 2.15
N TYR A 81 -1.58 -3.19 2.08
CA TYR A 81 -2.25 -3.93 1.01
C TYR A 81 -3.33 -4.80 1.65
N ALA A 82 -4.19 -5.40 0.83
CA ALA A 82 -5.24 -6.29 1.33
C ALA A 82 -4.69 -7.49 2.13
N ASP A 83 -3.43 -7.88 1.88
CA ASP A 83 -2.83 -9.12 2.35
C ASP A 83 -1.58 -8.92 3.23
N GLY A 84 -1.27 -7.69 3.62
CA GLY A 84 -0.09 -7.38 4.44
C GLY A 84 0.34 -5.92 4.34
N ARG A 85 1.63 -5.68 4.59
CA ARG A 85 2.24 -4.35 4.53
C ARG A 85 3.57 -4.37 3.81
N LEU A 86 3.96 -3.21 3.28
CA LEU A 86 5.31 -2.92 2.87
C LEU A 86 5.86 -1.82 3.77
N LEU A 87 7.03 -2.05 4.37
CA LEU A 87 7.78 -1.05 5.12
C LEU A 87 8.99 -0.62 4.29
N LEU A 88 9.18 0.69 4.15
CA LEU A 88 10.41 1.26 3.62
C LEU A 88 11.41 1.47 4.77
N PRO A 89 12.71 1.25 4.55
CA PRO A 89 13.72 1.67 5.51
C PRO A 89 13.70 3.19 5.63
N LEU A 90 14.01 3.69 6.82
CA LEU A 90 14.21 5.12 7.01
C LEU A 90 15.52 5.54 6.33
N PRO A 91 15.68 6.81 5.93
CA PRO A 91 16.94 7.31 5.40
C PRO A 91 18.12 6.98 6.33
N GLY A 92 19.20 6.45 5.75
CA GLY A 92 20.39 6.00 6.50
C GLY A 92 20.26 4.62 7.16
N GLU A 93 19.07 4.04 7.26
CA GLU A 93 18.87 2.72 7.86
C GLU A 93 18.98 1.59 6.82
N LYS A 94 19.63 0.50 7.25
CA LYS A 94 19.81 -0.69 6.43
C LYS A 94 18.58 -1.61 6.43
N TYR A 95 17.88 -1.66 7.56
CA TYR A 95 16.73 -2.54 7.80
C TYR A 95 15.46 -1.71 7.91
N ALA A 96 14.37 -2.17 7.30
CA ALA A 96 13.07 -1.56 7.52
C ALA A 96 12.57 -1.85 8.94
N ARG A 97 11.95 -0.85 9.56
CA ARG A 97 11.31 -0.96 10.87
C ARG A 97 10.05 -0.12 10.95
N GLU A 98 9.15 -0.45 11.85
CA GLU A 98 7.99 0.39 12.14
C GLU A 98 8.40 1.66 12.89
N LEU A 99 7.76 2.79 12.54
CA LEU A 99 7.90 4.03 13.28
C LEU A 99 7.07 4.00 14.57
N GLY A 100 7.65 4.42 15.69
CA GLY A 100 6.93 4.56 16.97
C GLY A 100 6.77 3.28 17.80
N LYS A 101 7.26 2.13 17.34
CA LYS A 101 7.44 0.98 18.24
C LYS A 101 8.70 1.17 19.08
N SER A 102 8.53 1.23 20.39
CA SER A 102 9.60 1.21 21.38
C SER A 102 10.25 -0.18 21.42
N GLY A 103 11.56 -0.23 21.20
CA GLY A 103 12.38 -1.43 21.10
C GLY A 103 13.39 -1.27 19.97
N ASP A 104 14.61 -1.80 20.12
CA ASP A 104 15.72 -1.70 19.17
C ASP A 104 15.44 -2.47 17.86
N ALA A 105 14.38 -2.10 17.13
CA ALA A 105 14.07 -2.61 15.81
C ALA A 105 15.19 -2.27 14.80
N SER A 106 16.09 -1.34 15.13
CA SER A 106 17.33 -1.07 14.39
C SER A 106 18.33 -2.24 14.43
N ALA A 107 18.24 -3.15 15.41
CA ALA A 107 19.19 -4.27 15.61
C ALA A 107 18.66 -5.63 15.14
N ALA A 108 17.34 -5.82 15.03
CA ALA A 108 16.77 -7.06 14.52
C ALA A 108 17.04 -7.17 13.02
N ALA A 109 17.74 -8.23 12.60
CA ALA A 109 18.03 -8.44 11.19
C ALA A 109 16.75 -8.53 10.34
N HIS A 110 15.62 -8.95 10.92
CA HIS A 110 14.31 -8.93 10.25
C HIS A 110 13.17 -8.67 11.24
N THR A 111 12.09 -8.03 10.79
CA THR A 111 10.87 -7.79 11.60
C THR A 111 9.69 -8.64 11.16
N CYS A 112 9.94 -9.71 10.41
CA CYS A 112 8.90 -10.57 9.83
C CYS A 112 7.90 -11.07 10.87
N THR A 113 6.65 -10.60 10.78
CA THR A 113 5.59 -10.93 11.74
C THR A 113 5.27 -12.43 11.73
N TYR A 114 5.01 -13.00 12.91
CA TYR A 114 4.57 -14.40 13.01
C TYR A 114 3.31 -14.64 12.16
N LYS A 115 3.25 -15.78 11.48
CA LYS A 115 2.25 -16.19 10.47
C LYS A 115 2.40 -15.53 9.09
N ALA A 116 3.40 -14.67 8.87
CA ALA A 116 3.69 -14.09 7.57
C ALA A 116 4.79 -14.85 6.81
N LEU A 117 4.74 -14.77 5.49
CA LEU A 117 5.93 -14.86 4.65
C LEU A 117 6.42 -13.42 4.39
N CYS A 118 7.70 -13.16 4.61
CA CYS A 118 8.28 -11.85 4.38
C CYS A 118 9.36 -11.90 3.31
N GLY A 119 9.35 -10.90 2.45
CA GLY A 119 10.40 -10.63 1.48
C GLY A 119 11.11 -9.34 1.80
N TYR A 120 12.34 -9.22 1.35
CA TYR A 120 13.18 -8.03 1.52
C TYR A 120 13.81 -7.67 0.18
N SER A 121 13.77 -6.38 -0.18
CA SER A 121 14.29 -5.93 -1.48
C SER A 121 15.80 -6.20 -1.64
N GLY A 122 16.55 -6.18 -0.54
CA GLY A 122 17.99 -6.44 -0.52
C GLY A 122 18.37 -7.77 0.13
N SER A 123 19.65 -8.17 -0.04
CA SER A 123 20.24 -9.32 0.65
C SER A 123 20.42 -9.05 2.14
N GLY A 124 20.43 -10.11 2.95
CA GLY A 124 20.65 -10.02 4.39
C GLY A 124 19.51 -9.31 5.12
N TYR A 125 18.29 -9.40 4.59
CA TYR A 125 17.05 -8.82 5.12
C TYR A 125 17.02 -7.28 5.07
N THR A 126 17.71 -6.70 4.09
CA THR A 126 17.89 -5.24 3.97
C THR A 126 16.90 -4.60 3.01
N GLY A 127 16.81 -3.28 3.08
CA GLY A 127 15.92 -2.50 2.24
C GLY A 127 14.47 -2.61 2.67
N ALA A 128 13.54 -2.55 1.71
CA ALA A 128 12.11 -2.59 2.00
C ALA A 128 11.68 -4.01 2.38
N GLU A 129 10.86 -4.13 3.43
CA GLU A 129 10.23 -5.38 3.86
C GLU A 129 8.80 -5.45 3.31
N ARG A 130 8.40 -6.59 2.74
CA ARG A 130 7.01 -6.88 2.36
C ARG A 130 6.53 -8.13 3.08
N GLU A 131 5.39 -8.02 3.75
CA GLU A 131 4.70 -9.15 4.36
C GLU A 131 3.52 -9.62 3.49
N TRP A 132 3.32 -10.94 3.46
CA TRP A 132 2.17 -11.62 2.86
C TRP A 132 1.58 -12.60 3.87
N PHE A 133 0.28 -12.45 4.20
CA PHE A 133 -0.40 -13.28 5.20
C PHE A 133 -1.38 -14.30 4.61
N SER A 134 -2.03 -13.97 3.49
CA SER A 134 -3.15 -14.76 2.96
C SER A 134 -2.73 -15.72 1.85
N CYS A 135 -3.30 -16.92 1.84
CA CYS A 135 -3.00 -17.97 0.85
C CYS A 135 -3.61 -17.67 -0.53
N ALA A 136 -3.07 -16.65 -1.21
CA ALA A 136 -3.49 -16.18 -2.53
C ALA A 136 -2.28 -15.69 -3.33
N PHE A 137 -2.46 -15.49 -4.64
CA PHE A 137 -1.41 -14.89 -5.47
C PHE A 137 -1.29 -13.40 -5.17
N HIS A 138 -0.12 -13.01 -4.70
CA HIS A 138 0.21 -11.62 -4.43
C HIS A 138 1.31 -11.17 -5.36
N LYS A 139 1.12 -10.01 -5.99
CA LYS A 139 2.15 -9.44 -6.86
C LYS A 139 3.36 -9.08 -6.00
N LYS A 140 4.55 -9.52 -6.42
CA LYS A 140 5.81 -9.04 -5.84
C LYS A 140 5.94 -7.54 -6.13
N PRO A 141 6.45 -6.70 -5.21
CA PRO A 141 6.77 -5.31 -5.51
C PRO A 141 7.60 -5.20 -6.80
N SER A 142 7.15 -4.37 -7.75
CA SER A 142 7.70 -4.39 -9.11
C SER A 142 9.13 -3.84 -9.22
N GLY A 143 9.55 -3.02 -8.24
CA GLY A 143 10.93 -2.54 -8.15
C GLY A 143 11.96 -3.61 -7.74
N TRP A 144 11.52 -4.81 -7.35
CA TRP A 144 12.43 -5.86 -6.86
C TRP A 144 12.90 -6.73 -8.02
N THR A 145 13.87 -6.26 -8.80
CA THR A 145 14.27 -6.87 -10.08
C THR A 145 15.50 -7.77 -9.98
N SER A 146 16.23 -7.72 -8.87
CA SER A 146 17.46 -8.47 -8.64
C SER A 146 17.65 -8.74 -7.14
N GLY A 147 18.48 -9.74 -6.83
CA GLY A 147 18.89 -10.07 -5.47
C GLY A 147 17.72 -10.24 -4.51
N GLY A 148 17.98 -10.02 -3.22
CA GLY A 148 16.96 -10.02 -2.19
C GLY A 148 17.22 -11.03 -1.07
N SER A 149 16.23 -11.16 -0.21
CA SER A 149 16.17 -12.19 0.83
C SER A 149 14.72 -12.40 1.26
N TRP A 150 14.45 -13.49 1.97
CA TRP A 150 13.12 -13.78 2.50
C TRP A 150 13.20 -14.52 3.82
N TYR A 151 12.14 -14.39 4.60
CA TYR A 151 11.96 -15.13 5.84
C TYR A 151 10.54 -15.68 5.87
N ASN A 152 10.42 -16.99 5.94
CA ASN A 152 9.16 -17.68 6.14
C ASN A 152 8.94 -17.83 7.66
N ASN A 153 8.16 -16.93 8.26
CA ASN A 153 7.76 -16.97 9.67
C ASN A 153 6.32 -17.50 9.85
N GLN A 154 5.85 -18.31 8.91
CA GLN A 154 4.52 -18.89 8.96
C GLN A 154 4.40 -19.95 10.07
N THR A 155 3.19 -20.49 10.28
CA THR A 155 3.01 -21.64 11.17
C THR A 155 3.85 -22.83 10.68
N ARG A 156 4.39 -23.62 11.61
CA ARG A 156 5.28 -24.76 11.33
C ARG A 156 4.75 -25.64 10.20
N GLY A 157 5.64 -26.01 9.28
CA GLY A 157 5.30 -26.89 8.14
C GLY A 157 4.81 -26.17 6.88
N ARG A 158 4.41 -24.88 6.97
CA ARG A 158 4.02 -24.10 5.80
C ARG A 158 5.21 -23.70 4.94
N VAL A 159 5.00 -23.61 3.64
CA VAL A 159 5.97 -23.13 2.66
C VAL A 159 5.43 -21.87 1.97
N GLY A 160 6.34 -21.00 1.54
CA GLY A 160 6.03 -19.94 0.59
C GLY A 160 6.38 -20.37 -0.82
N ASN A 161 5.48 -20.16 -1.78
CA ASN A 161 5.71 -20.48 -3.19
C ASN A 161 6.00 -19.23 -4.04
N TRP A 162 6.93 -19.38 -4.97
CA TRP A 162 7.35 -18.36 -5.92
C TRP A 162 6.85 -18.71 -7.32
N TYR A 163 6.37 -17.71 -8.05
CA TYR A 163 5.85 -17.89 -9.40
C TYR A 163 6.34 -16.79 -10.32
N ASP A 164 6.45 -17.08 -11.61
CA ASP A 164 6.78 -16.09 -12.63
C ASP A 164 5.61 -15.15 -12.94
N ALA A 165 5.79 -14.21 -13.88
CA ALA A 165 4.74 -13.27 -14.29
C ALA A 165 3.52 -13.95 -14.94
N ASN A 166 3.68 -15.17 -15.46
CA ASN A 166 2.59 -15.99 -16.03
C ASN A 166 2.01 -16.96 -14.99
N LYS A 167 2.36 -16.81 -13.70
CA LYS A 167 1.96 -17.68 -12.59
C LYS A 167 2.44 -19.13 -12.72
N ARG A 168 3.53 -19.38 -13.44
CA ARG A 168 4.21 -20.69 -13.47
C ARG A 168 5.09 -20.83 -12.23
N TRP A 169 5.08 -22.01 -11.62
CA TRP A 169 5.83 -22.27 -10.39
C TRP A 169 7.34 -22.24 -10.65
N LEU A 170 8.07 -21.55 -9.77
CA LEU A 170 9.52 -21.41 -9.82
C LEU A 170 10.23 -22.15 -8.70
N GLY A 171 9.56 -22.33 -7.57
CA GLY A 171 10.16 -22.90 -6.37
C GLY A 171 9.34 -22.60 -5.12
N SER A 172 9.81 -23.13 -3.99
CA SER A 172 9.26 -22.84 -2.67
C SER A 172 10.35 -22.61 -1.64
N THR A 173 10.03 -21.94 -0.54
CA THR A 173 10.88 -21.94 0.65
C THR A 173 10.91 -23.34 1.28
N PRO A 174 11.92 -23.66 2.10
CA PRO A 174 11.79 -24.71 3.10
C PRO A 174 10.62 -24.44 4.07
N PRO A 175 10.17 -25.47 4.82
CA PRO A 175 9.10 -25.31 5.80
C PRO A 175 9.45 -24.29 6.90
N ALA A 176 8.44 -23.53 7.34
CA ALA A 176 8.60 -22.52 8.39
C ALA A 176 8.98 -23.14 9.77
N PRO A 177 9.77 -22.42 10.59
CA PRO A 177 10.41 -21.13 10.29
C PRO A 177 11.71 -21.33 9.50
N TYR A 178 11.93 -20.52 8.47
CA TYR A 178 13.17 -20.58 7.69
C TYR A 178 13.50 -19.24 7.02
N GLY A 179 14.77 -18.85 7.06
CA GLY A 179 15.24 -17.60 6.45
C GLY A 179 16.40 -17.81 5.47
N THR A 180 16.37 -17.07 4.36
CA THR A 180 17.44 -17.05 3.34
C THR A 180 17.96 -15.63 3.18
N LYS A 181 19.22 -15.40 3.57
CA LYS A 181 19.90 -14.09 3.44
C LYS A 181 20.28 -13.75 2.00
N TYR A 182 20.34 -14.73 1.10
CA TYR A 182 20.72 -14.54 -0.30
C TYR A 182 19.67 -15.17 -1.20
N GLY A 183 18.66 -14.37 -1.51
CA GLY A 183 17.57 -14.72 -2.39
C GLY A 183 17.70 -14.07 -3.77
N GLN A 184 16.83 -14.47 -4.68
CA GLN A 184 16.72 -13.88 -6.01
C GLN A 184 15.27 -13.56 -6.34
N TRP A 185 14.96 -12.26 -6.48
CA TRP A 185 13.66 -11.77 -6.96
C TRP A 185 13.56 -11.73 -8.48
N ARG A 186 14.67 -11.84 -9.20
CA ARG A 186 14.66 -11.91 -10.68
C ARG A 186 13.83 -13.11 -11.13
N GLY A 187 12.89 -12.86 -12.04
CA GLY A 187 11.98 -13.88 -12.56
C GLY A 187 10.72 -14.11 -11.72
N VAL A 188 10.71 -13.77 -10.43
CA VAL A 188 9.51 -13.86 -9.57
C VAL A 188 8.54 -12.73 -9.92
N GLY A 189 7.34 -13.07 -10.36
CA GLY A 189 6.22 -12.14 -10.56
C GLY A 189 5.21 -12.15 -9.41
N TYR A 190 4.97 -13.34 -8.82
CA TYR A 190 3.99 -13.53 -7.77
C TYR A 190 4.53 -14.40 -6.62
N VAL A 191 3.98 -14.15 -5.44
CA VAL A 191 4.22 -14.87 -4.19
C VAL A 191 2.91 -15.46 -3.71
N LYS A 192 2.92 -16.69 -3.21
CA LYS A 192 1.79 -17.30 -2.51
C LYS A 192 2.30 -17.84 -1.16
N PRO A 193 1.85 -17.31 0.00
CA PRO A 193 2.31 -17.75 1.32
C PRO A 193 1.56 -19.01 1.77
N CYS A 194 1.61 -20.03 0.93
CA CYS A 194 1.14 -21.40 1.04
C CYS A 194 1.47 -22.03 -0.33
#